data_AF-A0A1Z9F225-F1
#
_entry.id   AF-A0A1Z9F225-F1
#
_cell.length_a   1.000
_cell.length_b   1.000
_cell.length_c   1.000
_cell.angle_alpha   90.00
_cell.angle_beta   90.00
_cell.angle_gamma   90.00
#
_symmetry.space_group_name_H-M   'P 1'
#
loop_
_entity.id
_entity.type
_entity.pdbx_description
1 polymer ?
#
loop_
_entity_poly.entity_id
_entity_poly.type
_entity_poly.pdbx_seq_one_letter_code
_entity_poly.pdbx_strand_id
1 'polypeptide(L)'
;MNISKKQIKKAFVSEVKDISEEGYNNQDWYQQDAQRIRYILATIEMDPGDPYSEGEKQLELGQESNRYYNCIQFDDNGEYQINDEQKLSLLMRMSYDELSDYIHKNEFDWIGDDYEHINEYLFNIMNHWQDEVEFDTEGYDNPDYLTITRRGREWNVDPQTGYKSENKHEVAYNILMDYFDELPEETKVEAHKRLEAVEC
;
A
#
# COMPACT_ATOMS: atom_id res chain seq x y z
N MET A 1 18.80 -9.25 -9.31
CA MET A 1 18.46 -8.01 -10.01
C MET A 1 17.82 -7.07 -9.00
N ASN A 2 18.56 -6.13 -8.42
CA ASN A 2 18.02 -5.32 -7.32
C ASN A 2 16.77 -4.53 -7.74
N ILE A 3 15.62 -4.89 -7.18
CA ILE A 3 14.34 -4.21 -7.39
C ILE A 3 14.35 -2.91 -6.60
N SER A 4 14.15 -1.78 -7.28
CA SER A 4 14.15 -0.46 -6.67
C SER A 4 12.76 -0.05 -6.15
N LYS A 5 12.71 0.85 -5.15
CA LYS A 5 11.46 1.47 -4.66
C LYS A 5 10.63 2.09 -5.78
N LYS A 6 11.29 2.70 -6.78
CA LYS A 6 10.62 3.27 -7.97
C LYS A 6 9.92 2.20 -8.82
N GLN A 7 10.52 1.02 -8.98
CA GLN A 7 9.90 -0.08 -9.70
C GLN A 7 8.71 -0.65 -8.93
N ILE A 8 8.82 -0.79 -7.61
CA ILE A 8 7.72 -1.22 -6.74
C ILE A 8 6.55 -0.23 -6.83
N LYS A 9 6.83 1.07 -6.64
CA LYS A 9 5.81 2.13 -6.80
C LYS A 9 5.07 1.99 -8.13
N LYS A 10 5.78 1.84 -9.25
CA LYS A 10 5.16 1.67 -10.56
C LYS A 10 4.27 0.42 -10.67
N ALA A 11 4.62 -0.66 -9.99
CA ALA A 11 3.93 -1.95 -10.10
C ALA A 11 2.72 -2.07 -9.17
N PHE A 12 2.71 -1.36 -8.03
CA PHE A 12 1.71 -1.53 -6.97
C PHE A 12 0.86 -0.28 -6.68
N VAL A 13 1.25 0.91 -7.12
CA VAL A 13 0.52 2.16 -6.83
C VAL A 13 -0.30 2.57 -8.05
N SER A 14 -1.63 2.55 -7.89
CA SER A 14 -2.58 2.99 -8.92
C SER A 14 -2.42 4.49 -9.21
N GLU A 15 -2.84 4.93 -10.39
CA GLU A 15 -2.98 6.37 -10.65
C GLU A 15 -4.19 6.92 -9.88
N VAL A 16 -4.07 8.10 -9.27
CA VAL A 16 -5.14 8.69 -8.42
C VAL A 16 -6.47 8.85 -9.16
N LYS A 17 -6.41 9.17 -10.46
CA LYS A 17 -7.58 9.32 -11.33
C LYS A 17 -8.31 8.00 -11.62
N ASP A 18 -7.63 6.87 -11.44
CA ASP A 18 -8.14 5.53 -11.76
C ASP A 18 -8.75 4.85 -10.51
N ILE A 19 -8.70 5.52 -9.34
CA ILE A 19 -9.45 5.15 -8.14
C ILE A 19 -10.89 5.71 -8.26
N SER A 20 -11.86 4.79 -8.24
CA SER A 20 -13.29 5.12 -8.25
C SER A 20 -13.72 5.84 -6.96
N GLU A 21 -14.81 6.60 -7.05
CA GLU A 21 -15.41 7.28 -5.88
C GLU A 21 -16.27 6.33 -5.03
N GLU A 22 -16.59 5.16 -5.58
CA GLU A 22 -17.38 4.12 -4.93
C GLU A 22 -16.67 2.76 -5.10
N GLY A 23 -16.68 1.95 -4.04
CA GLY A 23 -16.26 0.56 -4.04
C GLY A 23 -17.45 -0.35 -3.77
N TYR A 24 -17.97 -1.03 -4.80
CA TYR A 24 -19.17 -1.88 -4.70
C TYR A 24 -18.90 -3.27 -4.11
N ASN A 25 -17.75 -3.86 -4.45
CA ASN A 25 -17.25 -5.08 -3.83
C ASN A 25 -15.73 -5.17 -4.06
N ASN A 26 -15.06 -5.99 -3.25
CA ASN A 26 -13.62 -6.18 -3.32
C ASN A 26 -13.18 -6.72 -4.70
N GLN A 27 -13.83 -7.78 -5.19
CA GLN A 27 -13.43 -8.46 -6.43
C GLN A 27 -13.39 -7.51 -7.63
N ASP A 28 -14.51 -6.86 -7.94
CA ASP A 28 -14.65 -5.96 -9.07
C ASP A 28 -13.74 -4.76 -8.94
N TRP A 29 -13.63 -4.20 -7.73
CA TRP A 29 -12.77 -3.05 -7.50
C TRP A 29 -11.30 -3.39 -7.77
N TYR A 30 -10.81 -4.52 -7.27
CA TYR A 30 -9.42 -4.93 -7.52
C TYR A 30 -9.15 -5.26 -8.98
N GLN A 31 -10.12 -5.84 -9.68
CA GLN A 31 -9.99 -6.17 -11.10
C GLN A 31 -10.01 -4.95 -12.02
N GLN A 32 -10.35 -3.75 -11.56
CA GLN A 32 -10.32 -2.57 -12.41
C GLN A 32 -8.90 -2.11 -12.80
N ASP A 33 -7.85 -2.55 -12.09
CA ASP A 33 -6.48 -2.13 -12.37
C ASP A 33 -5.41 -3.20 -12.05
N ALA A 34 -4.32 -3.19 -12.81
CA ALA A 34 -3.25 -4.18 -12.67
C ALA A 34 -2.49 -4.03 -11.35
N GLN A 35 -2.31 -2.81 -10.84
CA GLN A 35 -1.58 -2.54 -9.61
C GLN A 35 -2.30 -3.13 -8.40
N ARG A 36 -3.63 -2.94 -8.38
CA ARG A 36 -4.54 -3.54 -7.42
C ARG A 36 -4.50 -5.07 -7.46
N ILE A 37 -4.58 -5.68 -8.64
CA ILE A 37 -4.44 -7.15 -8.77
C ILE A 37 -3.08 -7.63 -8.21
N ARG A 38 -1.97 -6.96 -8.55
CA ARG A 38 -0.65 -7.35 -8.03
C ARG A 38 -0.58 -7.24 -6.51
N TYR A 39 -1.22 -6.23 -5.91
CA TYR A 39 -1.31 -6.11 -4.47
C TYR A 39 -1.97 -7.35 -3.86
N ILE A 40 -3.17 -7.72 -4.30
CA ILE A 40 -3.89 -8.90 -3.81
C ILE A 40 -3.08 -10.18 -3.98
N LEU A 41 -2.48 -10.38 -5.15
CA LEU A 41 -1.62 -11.54 -5.40
C LEU A 41 -0.36 -11.56 -4.52
N ALA A 42 0.09 -10.42 -4.00
CA ALA A 42 1.23 -10.37 -3.08
C ALA A 42 0.81 -10.53 -1.61
N THR A 43 -0.40 -10.09 -1.23
CA THR A 43 -0.80 -9.97 0.18
C THR A 43 -1.81 -11.01 0.66
N ILE A 44 -2.52 -11.70 -0.25
CA ILE A 44 -3.55 -12.68 0.13
C ILE A 44 -3.12 -14.10 -0.28
N GLU A 45 -3.19 -15.01 0.68
CA GLU A 45 -3.09 -16.44 0.45
C GLU A 45 -4.41 -16.94 -0.15
N MET A 46 -4.35 -17.46 -1.37
CA MET A 46 -5.53 -17.94 -2.11
C MET A 46 -5.23 -19.31 -2.69
N ASP A 47 -6.21 -20.21 -2.58
CA ASP A 47 -6.20 -21.52 -3.19
C ASP A 47 -7.27 -21.60 -4.29
N PRO A 48 -7.08 -22.43 -5.33
CA PRO A 48 -8.09 -22.59 -6.35
C PRO A 48 -9.39 -23.20 -5.82
N GLY A 49 -10.51 -22.70 -6.34
CA GLY A 49 -11.84 -23.26 -6.10
C GLY A 49 -12.71 -22.40 -5.18
N ASP A 50 -13.99 -22.75 -5.13
CA ASP A 50 -15.00 -22.05 -4.34
C ASP A 50 -15.04 -22.61 -2.91
N PRO A 51 -14.67 -21.83 -1.87
CA PRO A 51 -14.70 -22.27 -0.48
C PRO A 51 -16.12 -22.62 0.01
N TYR A 52 -17.16 -22.19 -0.71
CA TYR A 52 -18.57 -22.48 -0.43
C TYR A 52 -19.12 -23.66 -1.23
N SER A 53 -18.30 -24.33 -2.04
CA SER A 53 -18.75 -25.50 -2.80
C SER A 53 -19.02 -26.70 -1.89
N GLU A 54 -20.19 -27.34 -2.05
CA GLU A 54 -20.55 -28.56 -1.31
C GLU A 54 -19.77 -29.77 -1.85
N GLY A 55 -18.51 -29.94 -1.41
CA GLY A 55 -17.69 -31.14 -1.65
C GLY A 55 -16.22 -30.87 -1.98
N GLU A 56 -15.40 -31.92 -2.07
CA GLU A 56 -14.02 -31.80 -2.55
C GLU A 56 -14.03 -31.50 -4.06
N LYS A 57 -13.79 -30.23 -4.43
CA LYS A 57 -13.59 -29.85 -5.84
C LYS A 57 -12.24 -30.41 -6.30
N GLN A 58 -12.26 -31.30 -7.30
CA GLN A 58 -11.02 -31.76 -7.92
C GLN A 58 -10.44 -30.63 -8.78
N LEU A 59 -9.20 -30.25 -8.50
CA LEU A 59 -8.50 -29.20 -9.24
C LEU A 59 -8.34 -29.58 -10.72
N GLU A 60 -8.56 -28.61 -11.60
CA GLU A 60 -8.28 -28.74 -13.02
C GLU A 60 -6.77 -28.70 -13.28
N LEU A 61 -6.35 -29.29 -14.41
CA LEU A 61 -4.93 -29.35 -14.77
C LEU A 61 -4.35 -27.94 -14.94
N GLY A 62 -3.39 -27.62 -14.07
CA GLY A 62 -2.68 -26.34 -14.11
C GLY A 62 -3.30 -25.26 -13.23
N GLN A 63 -4.27 -25.59 -12.40
CA GLN A 63 -4.64 -24.81 -11.21
C GLN A 63 -3.57 -24.98 -10.11
N GLU A 64 -3.31 -23.91 -9.36
CA GLU A 64 -2.34 -23.84 -8.28
C GLU A 64 -2.71 -22.76 -7.27
N SER A 65 -2.29 -22.92 -6.02
CA SER A 65 -2.30 -21.85 -5.01
C SER A 65 -1.57 -20.61 -5.52
N ASN A 66 -1.95 -19.44 -5.00
CA ASN A 66 -1.35 -18.16 -5.36
C ASN A 66 0.17 -18.19 -5.14
N ARG A 67 0.92 -18.37 -6.23
CA ARG A 67 2.38 -18.55 -6.16
C ARG A 67 3.12 -17.28 -5.74
N TYR A 68 2.48 -16.12 -5.88
CA TYR A 68 3.07 -14.80 -5.64
C TYR A 68 2.83 -14.29 -4.23
N TYR A 69 2.01 -15.00 -3.44
CA TYR A 69 1.76 -14.66 -2.06
C TYR A 69 3.07 -14.49 -1.30
N ASN A 70 3.13 -13.42 -0.52
CA ASN A 70 4.25 -13.03 0.33
C ASN A 70 5.58 -12.88 -0.43
N CYS A 71 5.58 -12.50 -1.71
CA CYS A 71 6.81 -12.14 -2.43
C CYS A 71 7.36 -10.78 -1.98
N ILE A 72 6.48 -9.90 -1.51
CA ILE A 72 6.75 -8.61 -0.87
C ILE A 72 5.75 -8.40 0.25
N GLN A 73 6.20 -7.82 1.35
CA GLN A 73 5.37 -7.36 2.45
C GLN A 73 5.43 -5.83 2.52
N PHE A 74 4.28 -5.20 2.71
CA PHE A 74 4.15 -3.78 3.01
C PHE A 74 3.79 -3.62 4.48
N ASP A 75 4.32 -2.59 5.13
CA ASP A 75 3.92 -2.23 6.49
C ASP A 75 3.03 -0.98 6.51
N ASP A 76 2.48 -0.69 7.68
CA ASP A 76 1.56 0.43 7.91
C ASP A 76 2.26 1.81 7.91
N ASN A 77 3.59 1.86 7.74
CA ASN A 77 4.38 3.09 7.69
C ASN A 77 4.92 3.41 6.29
N GLY A 78 4.57 2.60 5.28
CA GLY A 78 5.07 2.77 3.91
C GLY A 78 6.45 2.18 3.66
N GLU A 79 6.97 1.41 4.60
CA GLU A 79 8.14 0.55 4.41
C GLU A 79 7.73 -0.78 3.76
N TYR A 80 8.73 -1.52 3.30
CA TYR A 80 8.51 -2.78 2.63
C TYR A 80 9.69 -3.73 2.83
N GLN A 81 9.38 -5.03 2.77
CA GLN A 81 10.37 -6.10 2.77
C GLN A 81 10.15 -7.01 1.56
N ILE A 82 11.19 -7.19 0.75
CA ILE A 82 11.17 -8.17 -0.34
C ILE A 82 11.53 -9.54 0.25
N ASN A 83 10.58 -10.47 0.19
CA ASN A 83 10.72 -11.82 0.73
C ASN A 83 11.15 -12.82 -0.35
N ASP A 84 10.75 -12.59 -1.61
CA ASP A 84 11.20 -13.38 -2.76
C ASP A 84 11.34 -12.49 -4.01
N GLU A 85 12.59 -12.15 -4.33
CA GLU A 85 12.93 -11.27 -5.45
C GLU A 85 12.53 -11.86 -6.81
N GLN A 86 12.60 -13.18 -6.96
CA GLN A 86 12.29 -13.84 -8.23
C GLN A 86 10.79 -13.81 -8.49
N LYS A 87 9.98 -14.18 -7.50
CA LYS A 87 8.51 -14.12 -7.59
C LYS A 87 8.03 -12.69 -7.81
N LEU A 88 8.55 -11.75 -7.02
CA LEU A 88 8.20 -10.34 -7.15
C LEU A 88 8.55 -9.80 -8.55
N SER A 89 9.74 -10.12 -9.05
CA SER A 89 10.15 -9.70 -10.40
C SER A 89 9.27 -10.29 -11.51
N LEU A 90 8.70 -11.48 -11.33
CA LEU A 90 7.77 -12.07 -12.29
C LEU A 90 6.42 -11.36 -12.22
N LEU A 91 5.86 -11.20 -11.02
CA LEU A 91 4.58 -10.51 -10.78
C LEU A 91 4.57 -9.09 -11.37
N MET A 92 5.64 -8.32 -11.12
CA MET A 92 5.78 -6.94 -11.60
C MET A 92 5.85 -6.82 -13.13
N ARG A 93 6.16 -7.90 -13.86
CA ARG A 93 6.27 -7.90 -15.32
C ARG A 93 4.99 -8.34 -16.03
N MET A 94 4.08 -9.01 -15.31
CA MET A 94 2.82 -9.47 -15.89
C MET A 94 1.98 -8.27 -16.30
N SER A 95 1.46 -8.32 -17.52
CA SER A 95 0.43 -7.42 -18.02
C SER A 95 -0.90 -7.65 -17.31
N TYR A 96 -1.85 -6.73 -17.48
CA TYR A 96 -3.20 -6.89 -16.95
C TYR A 96 -3.84 -8.20 -17.42
N ASP A 97 -3.75 -8.51 -18.73
CA ASP A 97 -4.33 -9.72 -19.31
C ASP A 97 -3.70 -10.99 -18.69
N GLU A 98 -2.37 -11.03 -18.51
CA GLU A 98 -1.70 -12.17 -17.87
C GLU A 98 -2.08 -12.33 -16.40
N LEU A 99 -2.27 -11.23 -15.67
CA LEU A 99 -2.75 -11.24 -14.28
C LEU A 99 -4.19 -11.76 -14.21
N SER A 100 -5.05 -11.24 -15.07
CA SER A 100 -6.45 -11.63 -15.18
C SER A 100 -6.58 -13.11 -15.56
N ASP A 101 -5.83 -13.57 -16.56
CA ASP A 101 -5.80 -14.98 -16.96
C ASP A 101 -5.32 -15.88 -15.82
N TYR A 102 -4.31 -15.45 -15.05
CA TYR A 102 -3.82 -16.20 -13.89
C TYR A 102 -4.90 -16.35 -12.82
N ILE A 103 -5.62 -15.27 -12.50
CA ILE A 103 -6.76 -15.29 -11.57
C ILE A 103 -7.86 -16.23 -12.06
N HIS A 104 -8.33 -16.04 -13.29
CA HIS A 104 -9.51 -16.74 -13.81
C HIS A 104 -9.24 -18.22 -13.97
N LYS A 105 -8.04 -18.58 -14.45
CA LYS A 105 -7.64 -19.99 -14.59
C LYS A 105 -7.61 -20.71 -13.24
N ASN A 106 -7.15 -20.02 -12.19
CA ASN A 106 -7.10 -20.59 -10.85
C ASN A 106 -8.42 -20.42 -10.09
N GLU A 107 -9.42 -19.76 -10.67
CA GLU A 107 -10.70 -19.46 -10.00
C GLU A 107 -10.49 -18.83 -8.62
N PHE A 108 -9.50 -17.93 -8.51
CA PHE A 108 -9.25 -17.25 -7.24
C PHE A 108 -10.40 -16.31 -6.90
N ASP A 109 -10.86 -16.45 -5.67
CA ASP A 109 -11.85 -15.59 -5.05
C ASP A 109 -11.21 -14.90 -3.85
N TRP A 110 -11.37 -13.58 -3.76
CA TRP A 110 -10.93 -12.77 -2.62
C TRP A 110 -12.03 -11.81 -2.17
N ILE A 111 -13.29 -12.28 -2.28
CA ILE A 111 -14.42 -11.66 -1.63
C ILE A 111 -14.23 -11.78 -0.10
N GLY A 112 -13.73 -10.70 0.50
CA GLY A 112 -13.82 -10.49 1.96
C GLY A 112 -15.16 -9.88 2.37
N ASP A 113 -15.55 -10.10 3.62
CA ASP A 113 -16.90 -9.82 4.13
C ASP A 113 -17.30 -8.34 4.11
N ASP A 114 -16.39 -7.35 4.24
CA ASP A 114 -16.79 -5.93 4.36
C ASP A 114 -15.68 -4.95 3.95
N TYR A 115 -15.50 -4.65 2.66
CA TYR A 115 -14.60 -3.61 2.09
C TYR A 115 -13.16 -3.44 2.66
N GLU A 116 -12.71 -4.35 3.52
CA GLU A 116 -11.53 -4.22 4.37
C GLU A 116 -10.28 -4.09 3.53
N HIS A 117 -10.15 -4.95 2.52
CA HIS A 117 -9.03 -4.93 1.60
C HIS A 117 -8.96 -3.60 0.81
N ILE A 118 -10.09 -3.04 0.37
CA ILE A 118 -10.10 -1.72 -0.29
C ILE A 118 -9.46 -0.68 0.63
N ASN A 119 -9.86 -0.65 1.90
CA ASN A 119 -9.27 0.25 2.89
C ASN A 119 -7.79 -0.01 3.09
N GLU A 120 -7.36 -1.27 3.25
CA GLU A 120 -5.95 -1.63 3.39
C GLU A 120 -5.13 -1.12 2.21
N TYR A 121 -5.61 -1.27 0.97
CA TYR A 121 -4.90 -0.75 -0.20
C TYR A 121 -4.86 0.78 -0.21
N LEU A 122 -5.97 1.45 0.08
CA LEU A 122 -6.02 2.91 0.11
C LEU A 122 -5.07 3.46 1.20
N PHE A 123 -5.06 2.87 2.39
CA PHE A 123 -4.31 3.37 3.52
C PHE A 123 -2.85 2.93 3.46
N ASN A 124 -2.55 1.65 3.24
CA ASN A 124 -1.17 1.16 3.30
C ASN A 124 -0.40 1.41 1.99
N ILE A 125 -1.08 1.44 0.85
CA ILE A 125 -0.44 1.67 -0.46
C ILE A 125 -0.64 3.10 -0.92
N MET A 126 -1.89 3.52 -1.15
CA MET A 126 -2.13 4.82 -1.79
C MET A 126 -1.68 5.98 -0.90
N ASN A 127 -1.94 5.97 0.41
CA ASN A 127 -1.59 7.10 1.27
C ASN A 127 -0.09 7.21 1.56
N HIS A 128 0.67 6.12 1.52
CA HIS A 128 2.11 6.15 1.82
C HIS A 128 3.02 6.25 0.60
N TRP A 129 2.54 5.86 -0.59
CA TRP A 129 3.40 5.72 -1.77
C TRP A 129 3.17 6.77 -2.86
N GLN A 130 2.14 7.60 -2.76
CA GLN A 130 1.96 8.79 -3.60
C GLN A 130 1.74 10.06 -2.75
N ASP A 131 1.95 11.21 -3.37
CA ASP A 131 2.06 12.50 -2.68
C ASP A 131 0.93 13.49 -3.02
N GLU A 132 0.03 13.12 -3.92
CA GLU A 132 -0.98 14.00 -4.51
C GLU A 132 -2.17 14.18 -3.57
N VAL A 133 -2.70 13.07 -3.06
CA VAL A 133 -3.91 13.07 -2.23
C VAL A 133 -3.77 12.15 -1.02
N GLU A 134 -4.61 12.36 -0.03
CA GLU A 134 -4.91 11.39 1.00
C GLU A 134 -6.31 10.85 0.75
N PHE A 135 -6.44 9.53 0.71
CA PHE A 135 -7.70 8.80 0.63
C PHE A 135 -8.23 8.49 2.03
N ASP A 136 -9.55 8.57 2.15
CA ASP A 136 -10.33 8.14 3.30
C ASP A 136 -11.62 7.48 2.81
N THR A 137 -12.40 6.87 3.69
CA THR A 137 -13.62 6.14 3.31
C THR A 137 -14.77 6.37 4.28
N GLU A 138 -15.99 6.40 3.74
CA GLU A 138 -17.24 6.68 4.46
C GLU A 138 -18.35 5.70 4.04
N GLY A 139 -19.40 5.59 4.86
CA GLY A 139 -20.59 4.81 4.51
C GLY A 139 -20.46 3.31 4.74
N TYR A 140 -19.73 2.90 5.78
CA TYR A 140 -19.59 1.49 6.21
C TYR A 140 -20.92 0.80 6.56
N ASP A 141 -21.97 1.57 6.82
CA ASP A 141 -23.33 1.08 7.08
C ASP A 141 -24.15 0.88 5.80
N ASN A 142 -23.61 1.23 4.63
CA ASN A 142 -24.24 1.03 3.34
C ASN A 142 -23.95 -0.38 2.79
N PRO A 143 -24.99 -1.22 2.59
CA PRO A 143 -24.79 -2.57 2.07
C PRO A 143 -24.42 -2.62 0.58
N ASP A 144 -24.58 -1.51 -0.15
CA ASP A 144 -24.43 -1.50 -1.62
C ASP A 144 -23.04 -1.05 -2.08
N TYR A 145 -22.40 -0.13 -1.36
CA TYR A 145 -21.08 0.40 -1.70
C TYR A 145 -20.41 1.15 -0.53
N LEU A 146 -19.08 1.18 -0.53
CA LEU A 146 -18.27 2.11 0.25
C LEU A 146 -18.02 3.40 -0.54
N THR A 147 -18.09 4.56 0.11
CA THR A 147 -17.69 5.83 -0.52
C THR A 147 -16.21 6.08 -0.27
N ILE A 148 -15.45 6.36 -1.32
CA ILE A 148 -14.03 6.70 -1.26
C ILE A 148 -13.90 8.22 -1.40
N THR A 149 -13.39 8.87 -0.36
CA THR A 149 -13.14 10.31 -0.34
C THR A 149 -11.65 10.61 -0.49
N ARG A 150 -11.33 11.85 -0.87
CA ARG A 150 -9.95 12.29 -1.06
C ARG A 150 -9.77 13.76 -0.74
N ARG A 151 -8.63 14.11 -0.13
CA ARG A 151 -8.17 15.49 0.06
C ARG A 151 -6.81 15.69 -0.61
N GLY A 152 -6.57 16.88 -1.15
CA GLY A 152 -5.22 17.24 -1.61
C GLY A 152 -4.26 17.32 -0.42
N ARG A 153 -3.03 16.85 -0.61
CA ARG A 153 -1.98 16.98 0.42
C ARG A 153 -1.25 18.31 0.30
N GLU A 154 -1.04 18.97 1.43
CA GLU A 154 -0.36 20.28 1.48
C GLU A 154 1.04 20.11 2.08
N TRP A 155 1.97 19.61 1.27
CA TRP A 155 3.34 19.37 1.71
C TRP A 155 4.13 20.66 1.92
N ASN A 156 4.67 20.82 3.12
CA ASN A 156 5.76 21.74 3.40
C ASN A 156 7.07 20.97 3.15
N VAL A 157 7.99 21.52 2.37
CA VAL A 157 9.23 20.84 1.98
C VAL A 157 10.42 21.70 2.36
N ASP A 158 11.41 21.12 3.05
CA ASP A 158 12.72 21.72 3.18
C ASP A 158 13.46 21.61 1.82
N PRO A 159 13.80 22.73 1.16
CA PRO A 159 14.49 22.70 -0.12
C PRO A 159 15.92 22.16 -0.04
N GLN A 160 16.54 22.05 1.15
CA GLN A 160 17.90 21.56 1.30
C GLN A 160 17.96 20.03 1.38
N THR A 161 17.21 19.43 2.30
CA THR A 161 17.21 17.97 2.54
C THR A 161 16.16 17.23 1.72
N GLY A 162 15.10 17.93 1.30
CA GLY A 162 13.92 17.31 0.71
C GLY A 162 12.97 16.69 1.75
N TYR A 163 13.24 16.84 3.06
CA TYR A 163 12.30 16.44 4.11
C TYR A 163 10.98 17.18 3.92
N LYS A 164 9.86 16.47 4.11
CA LYS A 164 8.53 17.03 3.94
C LYS A 164 7.55 16.54 5.00
N SER A 165 6.63 17.42 5.39
CA SER A 165 5.50 17.12 6.27
C SER A 165 4.34 18.08 5.96
N GLU A 166 3.10 17.63 6.16
CA GLU A 166 1.93 18.52 6.12
C GLU A 166 1.91 19.46 7.33
N ASN A 167 2.66 19.15 8.40
CA ASN A 167 2.86 20.01 9.55
C ASN A 167 4.15 20.85 9.38
N LYS A 168 3.99 22.15 9.11
CA LYS A 168 5.12 23.09 8.99
C LYS A 168 6.04 23.14 10.21
N HIS A 169 5.54 22.80 11.41
CA HIS A 169 6.35 22.79 12.63
C HIS A 169 7.29 21.59 12.67
N GLU A 170 6.90 20.44 12.11
CA GLU A 170 7.80 19.28 11.97
C GLU A 170 8.92 19.57 10.98
N VAL A 171 8.63 20.23 9.86
CA VAL A 171 9.66 20.67 8.91
C VAL A 171 10.63 21.65 9.57
N ALA A 172 10.10 22.65 10.29
CA ALA A 172 10.95 23.60 11.02
C ALA A 172 11.80 22.91 12.10
N TYR A 173 11.23 21.94 12.82
CA TYR A 173 11.95 21.15 13.82
C TYR A 173 13.06 20.30 13.19
N ASN A 174 12.78 19.63 12.07
CA ASN A 174 13.77 18.84 11.33
C ASN A 174 14.96 19.72 10.88
N ILE A 175 14.69 20.88 10.29
CA ILE A 175 15.73 21.86 9.93
C ILE A 175 16.56 22.26 11.15
N LEU A 176 15.93 22.57 12.29
CA LEU A 176 16.66 22.92 13.51
C LEU A 176 17.51 21.78 14.04
N MET A 177 17.04 20.53 13.93
CA MET A 177 17.75 19.34 14.37
C MET A 177 18.97 19.03 13.50
N ASP A 178 18.95 19.34 12.20
CA ASP A 178 20.13 19.21 11.35
C ASP A 178 21.31 20.07 11.84
N TYR A 179 21.02 21.24 12.43
CA TYR A 179 22.03 22.11 13.03
C TYR A 179 22.31 21.82 14.51
N PHE A 180 21.57 20.90 15.14
CA PHE A 180 21.75 20.58 16.55
C PHE A 180 23.17 20.07 16.85
N ASP A 181 23.73 19.30 15.92
CA ASP A 181 25.07 18.76 16.06
C ASP A 181 26.19 19.81 15.89
N GLU A 182 25.88 20.97 15.35
CA GLU A 182 26.81 22.10 15.22
C GLU A 182 26.85 22.97 16.49
N LEU A 183 25.92 22.78 17.43
CA LEU A 183 25.90 23.53 18.68
C LEU A 183 27.11 23.16 19.58
N PRO A 184 27.60 24.09 20.41
CA PRO A 184 28.57 23.76 21.45
C PRO A 184 28.02 22.68 22.39
N GLU A 185 28.90 21.79 22.86
CA GLU A 185 28.51 20.63 23.70
C GLU A 185 27.69 21.04 24.93
N GLU A 186 28.09 22.12 25.63
CA GLU A 186 27.37 22.63 26.79
C GLU A 186 25.93 23.05 26.44
N THR A 187 25.73 23.63 25.26
CA THR A 187 24.42 24.04 24.75
C THR A 187 23.58 22.82 24.33
N LYS A 188 24.18 21.79 23.74
CA LYS A 188 23.48 20.54 23.41
C LYS A 188 22.96 19.84 24.66
N VAL A 189 23.79 19.71 25.69
CA VAL A 189 23.40 19.06 26.96
C VAL A 189 22.23 19.81 27.61
N GLU A 190 22.27 21.14 27.64
CA GLU A 190 21.17 21.95 28.15
C GLU A 190 19.89 21.77 27.31
N ALA A 191 20.01 21.84 25.99
CA ALA A 191 18.89 21.68 25.07
C ALA A 191 18.27 20.28 25.17
N HIS A 192 19.08 19.23 25.26
CA HIS A 192 18.63 17.84 25.43
C HIS A 192 17.83 17.68 26.72
N LYS A 193 18.35 18.18 27.85
CA LYS A 193 17.65 18.16 29.14
C LYS A 193 16.29 18.89 29.08
N ARG A 194 16.21 19.98 28.33
CA ARG A 194 14.97 20.72 28.13
C ARG A 194 13.99 19.94 27.26
N LEU A 195 14.46 19.27 26.19
CA LEU A 195 13.64 18.42 25.33
C LEU A 195 13.10 17.19 26.09
N GLU A 196 13.93 16.51 26.88
CA GLU A 196 13.51 15.39 27.74
C GLU A 196 12.39 15.80 28.73
N ALA A 197 12.43 17.03 29.23
CA ALA A 197 11.46 17.52 30.21
C ALA A 197 10.06 17.83 29.62
N VAL A 198 9.91 17.88 28.31
CA VAL A 198 8.63 18.19 27.64
C VAL A 198 7.88 16.95 27.16
N GLU A 199 8.41 15.74 27.37
CA GLU A 199 7.82 14.46 26.91
C GLU A 199 7.28 14.53 25.48
N CYS A 200 8.14 14.93 24.52
CA CYS A 200 7.88 14.69 23.11
C CYS A 200 8.06 13.21 22.78
#